data_AF-A0A8J4QNS0-F1
#
_entry.id   AF-A0A8J4QNS0-F1
#
_cell.length_a   1.000
_cell.length_b   1.000
_cell.length_c   1.000
_cell.angle_alpha   90.00
_cell.angle_beta   90.00
_cell.angle_gamma   90.00
#
_symmetry.space_group_name_H-M   'P 1'
#
loop_
_entity.id
_entity.type
_entity.pdbx_description
1 polymer ?
#
loop_
_entity_poly.entity_id
_entity_poly.type
_entity_poly.pdbx_seq_one_letter_code
_entity_poly.pdbx_strand_id
1 'polypeptide(L)'
;MHLYGNVFRFPKYKSLFAAALGFGSQLFTLTVFIFMLALVGVFYPYNRGALFTALVVIYALMSGIAGYTSSSFYCVSGKEVQRSAPCKFPAIYNFGDSNSDTGGISAAFDPIIAPYGDSFFHKPAGRDSDGRVLIDFIAEHLRLPYLSAYLNSLGTNYQHGANFATGGSTIRRQNETIFENGISPFSLDIQIVQFLQFKARTADLYNQAKTRNNLPRPQDFSKALYTFDIGQNDLSAGFRKMSFDQLRAALPDIVNQLATAVQRIYQQGGRTFWIHNTGPIGCLPLNFFYNHNPPPGYLDQQGCVKGQNDMAVEFNKQLKDRVIKLRAELPEAAITYVDLYAAKYGLISNAKNEGFVDPLKVCCGYHVNYDHVWCGSKAIVNGSEVYGASCANPSQYVSWDGVHYSQAANQWFANHILNGSLSDPPIPIIQACQRH
;
A
#
# COMPACT_ATOMS: atom_id res chain seq x y z
N MET A 1 -18.63 -13.04 -12.27
CA MET A 1 -18.58 -14.37 -11.64
C MET A 1 -17.77 -14.25 -10.36
N HIS A 2 -18.43 -14.15 -9.20
CA HIS A 2 -17.80 -13.91 -7.90
C HIS A 2 -17.12 -15.18 -7.40
N LEU A 3 -15.79 -15.25 -7.47
CA LEU A 3 -15.02 -16.27 -6.76
C LEU A 3 -14.78 -15.80 -5.32
N TYR A 4 -15.49 -16.47 -4.42
CA TYR A 4 -15.45 -16.26 -2.97
C TYR A 4 -14.04 -16.44 -2.39
N GLY A 5 -13.62 -15.50 -1.54
CA GLY A 5 -12.54 -15.66 -0.56
C GLY A 5 -12.87 -16.63 0.59
N ASN A 6 -13.48 -17.79 0.29
CA ASN A 6 -13.83 -18.83 1.26
C ASN A 6 -12.88 -20.05 1.20
N VAL A 7 -11.67 -19.91 0.67
CA VAL A 7 -10.82 -21.10 0.41
C VAL A 7 -10.14 -21.67 1.68
N PHE A 8 -10.18 -20.97 2.82
CA PHE A 8 -9.74 -21.55 4.09
C PHE A 8 -10.78 -21.35 5.20
N ARG A 9 -11.94 -22.00 5.07
CA ARG A 9 -12.75 -22.30 6.26
C ARG A 9 -12.12 -23.49 6.98
N PHE A 10 -11.71 -23.29 8.22
CA PHE A 10 -11.30 -24.40 9.08
C PHE A 10 -12.38 -25.49 9.12
N PRO A 11 -12.00 -26.77 9.14
CA PRO A 11 -12.96 -27.87 9.15
C PRO A 11 -13.88 -27.76 10.37
N LYS A 12 -15.16 -28.12 10.17
CA LYS A 12 -16.21 -28.07 11.21
C LYS A 12 -15.82 -28.81 12.50
N TYR A 13 -14.97 -29.82 12.38
CA TYR A 13 -14.47 -30.64 13.48
C TYR A 13 -12.98 -30.37 13.72
N LYS A 14 -12.67 -29.22 14.36
CA LYS A 14 -11.29 -28.76 14.61
C LYS A 14 -10.45 -29.76 15.41
N SER A 15 -11.03 -30.36 16.44
CA SER A 15 -10.38 -31.38 17.27
C SER A 15 -10.02 -32.63 16.46
N LEU A 16 -10.93 -33.08 15.61
CA LEU A 16 -10.73 -34.26 14.75
C LEU A 16 -9.64 -34.00 13.70
N PHE A 17 -9.63 -32.81 13.10
CA PHE A 17 -8.61 -32.44 12.12
C PHE A 17 -7.22 -32.29 12.75
N ALA A 18 -7.13 -31.64 13.92
CA ALA A 18 -5.87 -31.53 14.65
C ALA A 18 -5.36 -32.90 15.12
N ALA A 19 -6.25 -33.80 15.55
CA ALA A 19 -5.91 -35.18 15.85
C ALA A 19 -5.38 -35.91 14.60
N ALA A 20 -6.05 -35.80 13.46
CA ALA A 20 -5.63 -36.43 12.21
C ALA A 20 -4.23 -35.96 11.76
N LEU A 21 -3.96 -34.65 11.87
CA LEU A 21 -2.63 -34.09 11.57
C LEU A 21 -1.56 -34.62 12.52
N GLY A 22 -1.85 -34.68 13.83
CA GLY A 22 -0.91 -35.25 14.81
C GLY A 22 -0.60 -36.71 14.56
N PHE A 23 -1.61 -37.54 14.28
CA PHE A 23 -1.43 -38.93 13.88
C PHE A 23 -0.60 -39.05 12.59
N GLY A 24 -0.88 -38.21 11.58
CA GLY A 24 -0.10 -38.17 10.34
C GLY A 24 1.37 -37.84 10.58
N SER A 25 1.65 -36.82 11.40
CA SER A 25 3.02 -36.42 11.75
C SER A 25 3.77 -37.50 12.54
N GLN A 26 3.09 -38.23 13.44
CA GLN A 26 3.67 -39.37 14.15
C GLN A 26 4.05 -40.49 13.18
N LEU A 27 3.14 -40.89 12.28
CA LEU A 27 3.39 -41.96 11.31
C LEU A 27 4.51 -41.58 10.32
N PHE A 28 4.53 -40.33 9.87
CA PHE A 28 5.58 -39.82 9.00
C PHE A 28 6.95 -39.88 9.70
N THR A 29 7.04 -39.36 10.93
CA THR A 29 8.29 -39.37 11.70
C THR A 29 8.76 -40.78 12.02
N LEU A 30 7.83 -41.66 12.38
CA LEU A 30 8.10 -43.07 12.62
C LEU A 30 8.70 -43.75 11.38
N THR A 31 8.12 -43.48 10.20
CA THR A 31 8.59 -44.05 8.93
C THR A 31 10.02 -43.61 8.61
N VAL A 32 10.29 -42.30 8.76
CA VAL A 32 11.64 -41.73 8.55
C VAL A 32 12.64 -42.34 9.54
N PHE A 33 12.26 -42.47 10.81
CA PHE A 33 13.14 -43.01 11.85
C PHE A 33 13.45 -44.50 11.63
N ILE A 34 12.45 -45.32 11.29
CA ILE A 34 12.66 -46.73 10.94
C ILE A 34 13.58 -46.86 9.73
N PHE A 35 13.39 -46.02 8.70
CA PHE A 35 14.24 -46.02 7.52
C PHE A 35 15.70 -45.69 7.86
N MET A 36 15.94 -44.71 8.73
CA MET A 36 17.28 -44.36 9.21
C MET A 36 17.93 -45.51 9.99
N LEU A 37 17.18 -46.16 10.89
CA LEU A 37 17.66 -47.32 11.64
C LEU A 37 17.99 -48.53 10.74
N ALA A 38 17.24 -48.71 9.66
CA ALA A 38 17.54 -49.73 8.66
C ALA A 38 18.85 -49.40 7.90
N LEU A 39 19.07 -48.14 7.53
CA LEU A 39 20.30 -47.70 6.85
C LEU A 39 21.56 -47.89 7.69
N VAL A 40 21.47 -47.69 9.02
CA VAL A 40 22.61 -47.89 9.93
C VAL A 40 22.77 -49.35 10.40
N GLY A 41 22.01 -50.29 9.82
CA GLY A 41 22.14 -51.72 10.10
C GLY A 41 21.63 -52.17 11.46
N VAL A 42 20.80 -51.37 12.14
CA VAL A 42 20.26 -51.70 13.48
C VAL A 42 19.19 -52.80 13.39
N PHE A 43 18.51 -52.92 12.26
CA PHE A 43 17.51 -53.97 12.02
C PHE A 43 18.05 -55.06 11.09
N TYR A 44 18.51 -56.17 11.68
CA TYR A 44 18.86 -57.39 10.94
C TYR A 44 17.67 -58.39 10.89
N PRO A 45 17.38 -59.03 9.74
CA PRO A 45 16.13 -59.76 9.51
C PRO A 45 15.98 -61.12 10.24
N TYR A 46 16.95 -61.55 11.05
CA TYR A 46 16.95 -62.90 11.64
C TYR A 46 16.22 -63.04 12.98
N ASN A 47 15.80 -61.95 13.62
CA ASN A 47 15.15 -62.01 14.94
C ASN A 47 13.78 -61.30 14.93
N ARG A 48 12.80 -61.93 14.27
CA ARG A 48 11.46 -61.36 14.02
C ARG A 48 10.76 -60.86 15.29
N GLY A 49 10.94 -61.53 16.43
CA GLY A 49 10.34 -61.13 17.71
C GLY A 49 10.86 -59.79 18.25
N ALA A 50 12.17 -59.53 18.14
CA ALA A 50 12.79 -58.30 18.61
C ALA A 50 12.37 -57.08 17.77
N LEU A 51 12.14 -57.29 16.47
CA LEU A 51 11.67 -56.26 15.55
C LEU A 51 10.29 -55.75 15.94
N PHE A 52 9.33 -56.64 16.21
CA PHE A 52 7.98 -56.25 16.60
C PHE A 52 7.98 -55.49 17.93
N THR A 53 8.75 -55.95 18.92
CA THR A 53 8.87 -55.24 20.20
C THR A 53 9.48 -53.86 20.03
N ALA A 54 10.53 -53.72 19.21
CA ALA A 54 11.15 -52.42 18.94
C ALA A 54 10.18 -51.46 18.22
N LEU A 55 9.39 -51.94 17.26
CA LEU A 55 8.39 -51.13 16.56
C LEU A 55 7.31 -50.60 17.50
N VAL A 56 6.83 -51.44 18.43
CA VAL A 56 5.84 -51.03 19.43
C VAL A 56 6.41 -49.97 20.38
N VAL A 57 7.65 -50.16 20.84
CA VAL A 57 8.33 -49.20 21.72
C VAL A 57 8.56 -47.86 21.00
N ILE A 58 9.05 -47.87 19.76
CA ILE A 58 9.28 -46.65 18.98
C ILE A 58 7.95 -45.94 18.70
N TYR A 59 6.89 -46.67 18.32
CA TYR A 59 5.57 -46.08 18.12
C TYR A 59 5.07 -45.37 19.38
N ALA A 60 5.24 -45.99 20.56
CA ALA A 60 4.86 -45.41 21.85
C ALA A 60 5.68 -44.16 22.21
N LEU A 61 6.99 -44.17 21.98
CA LEU A 61 7.87 -43.02 22.22
C LEU A 61 7.54 -41.82 21.30
N MET A 62 7.11 -42.08 20.07
CA MET A 62 6.75 -41.03 19.11
C MET A 62 5.35 -40.43 19.35
N SER A 63 4.59 -40.93 20.33
CA SER A 63 3.25 -40.39 20.68
C SER A 63 3.30 -38.94 21.17
N GLY A 64 4.44 -38.50 21.73
CA GLY A 64 4.69 -37.12 22.09
C GLY A 64 4.66 -36.16 20.90
N ILE A 65 5.07 -36.61 19.70
CA ILE A 65 4.99 -35.82 18.46
C ILE A 65 3.53 -35.64 18.06
N ALA A 66 2.73 -36.71 18.11
CA ALA A 66 1.30 -36.60 17.84
C ALA A 66 0.63 -35.57 18.75
N GLY A 67 0.87 -35.68 20.06
CA GLY A 67 0.34 -34.75 21.06
C GLY A 67 0.76 -33.30 20.80
N TYR A 68 2.06 -33.04 20.61
CA TYR A 68 2.58 -31.70 20.33
C TYR A 68 1.97 -31.09 19.07
N THR A 69 1.92 -31.85 17.98
CA THR A 69 1.43 -31.36 16.68
C THR A 69 -0.08 -31.11 16.75
N SER A 70 -0.86 -32.02 17.35
CA SER A 70 -2.29 -31.84 17.58
C SER A 70 -2.58 -30.62 18.46
N SER A 71 -1.86 -30.45 19.57
CA SER A 71 -2.05 -29.29 20.46
C SER A 71 -1.67 -27.97 19.78
N SER A 72 -0.56 -27.94 19.04
CA SER A 72 -0.12 -26.75 18.30
C SER A 72 -1.16 -26.31 17.26
N PHE A 73 -1.61 -27.23 16.40
CA PHE A 73 -2.64 -26.92 15.40
C PHE A 73 -3.99 -26.57 16.03
N TYR A 74 -4.36 -27.21 17.14
CA TYR A 74 -5.59 -26.89 17.87
C TYR A 74 -5.53 -25.47 18.46
N CYS A 75 -4.40 -25.05 19.05
CA CYS A 75 -4.20 -23.70 19.56
C CYS A 75 -4.20 -22.63 18.46
N VAL A 76 -3.54 -22.90 17.32
CA VAL A 76 -3.54 -22.00 16.15
C VAL A 76 -4.94 -21.87 15.56
N SER A 77 -5.70 -22.97 15.47
CA SER A 77 -7.09 -23.00 14.94
C SER A 77 -8.14 -22.51 15.96
N GLY A 78 -7.77 -22.44 17.24
CA GLY A 78 -8.58 -22.01 18.37
C GLY A 78 -8.54 -20.51 18.63
N LYS A 79 -7.62 -19.77 18.00
CA LYS A 79 -7.77 -18.33 17.84
C LYS A 79 -8.90 -18.07 16.86
N GLU A 80 -10.14 -18.09 17.34
CA GLU A 80 -11.17 -17.28 16.72
C GLU A 80 -10.61 -15.86 16.65
N VAL A 81 -10.37 -15.34 15.45
CA VAL A 81 -10.37 -13.90 15.25
C VAL A 81 -11.75 -13.47 15.72
N GLN A 82 -11.84 -13.00 16.95
CA GLN A 82 -13.03 -12.36 17.47
C GLN A 82 -13.35 -11.30 16.43
N ARG A 83 -14.40 -11.53 15.62
CA ARG A 83 -14.80 -10.62 14.55
C ARG A 83 -15.31 -9.36 15.23
N SER A 84 -14.36 -8.53 15.59
CA SER A 84 -14.54 -7.21 16.13
C SER A 84 -15.39 -6.42 15.15
N ALA A 85 -16.38 -5.70 15.71
CA ALA A 85 -17.35 -4.99 14.91
C ALA A 85 -16.64 -4.02 13.94
N PRO A 86 -17.13 -3.86 12.70
CA PRO A 86 -16.59 -2.89 11.78
C PRO A 86 -16.61 -1.47 12.39
N CYS A 87 -15.48 -0.79 12.26
CA CYS A 87 -15.32 0.64 12.51
C CYS A 87 -16.28 1.42 11.61
N LYS A 88 -16.93 2.42 12.18
CA LYS A 88 -17.78 3.38 11.46
C LYS A 88 -17.05 4.71 11.37
N PHE A 89 -16.23 4.86 10.34
CA PHE A 89 -15.53 6.12 10.10
C PHE A 89 -16.51 7.18 9.57
N PRO A 90 -16.64 8.34 10.23
CA PRO A 90 -17.49 9.42 9.74
C PRO A 90 -16.81 10.26 8.65
N ALA A 91 -15.48 10.23 8.58
CA ALA A 91 -14.67 11.04 7.68
C ALA A 91 -13.31 10.41 7.41
N ILE A 92 -12.69 10.79 6.28
CA ILE A 92 -11.28 10.49 5.97
C ILE A 92 -10.52 11.80 5.78
N TYR A 93 -9.36 11.92 6.41
CA TYR A 93 -8.41 13.01 6.17
C TYR A 93 -7.15 12.42 5.55
N ASN A 94 -6.90 12.74 4.28
CA ASN A 94 -5.79 12.18 3.52
C ASN A 94 -4.62 13.16 3.40
N PHE A 95 -3.41 12.64 3.54
CA PHE A 95 -2.14 13.34 3.35
C PHE A 95 -1.30 12.53 2.36
N GLY A 96 -0.62 13.19 1.43
CA GLY A 96 -0.03 12.42 0.36
C GLY A 96 0.64 13.21 -0.74
N ASP A 97 1.03 12.49 -1.78
CA ASP A 97 1.47 13.03 -3.05
C ASP A 97 0.46 12.75 -4.19
N SER A 98 0.91 12.74 -5.45
CA SER A 98 0.08 12.51 -6.63
C SER A 98 -0.64 11.15 -6.62
N ASN A 99 -0.13 10.14 -5.91
CA ASN A 99 -0.79 8.83 -5.81
C ASN A 99 -2.17 8.91 -5.12
N SER A 100 -2.41 9.96 -4.34
CA SER A 100 -3.67 10.17 -3.63
C SER A 100 -4.23 11.57 -3.80
N ASP A 101 -3.68 12.41 -4.69
CA ASP A 101 -4.20 13.75 -4.96
C ASP A 101 -5.58 13.67 -5.64
N THR A 102 -6.49 14.54 -5.19
CA THR A 102 -7.87 14.67 -5.70
C THR A 102 -8.17 16.10 -6.18
N GLY A 103 -7.14 16.87 -6.52
CA GLY A 103 -7.23 18.21 -7.11
C GLY A 103 -6.46 19.30 -6.35
N GLY A 104 -5.65 18.95 -5.36
CA GLY A 104 -4.80 19.86 -4.62
C GLY A 104 -3.78 20.56 -5.51
N ILE A 105 -3.08 19.81 -6.38
CA ILE A 105 -2.18 20.41 -7.36
C ILE A 105 -2.94 21.30 -8.35
N SER A 106 -4.07 20.83 -8.88
CA SER A 106 -4.90 21.58 -9.84
C SER A 106 -5.48 22.87 -9.27
N ALA A 107 -5.75 22.92 -7.97
CA ALA A 107 -6.27 24.11 -7.31
C ALA A 107 -5.17 25.14 -7.00
N ALA A 108 -3.91 24.70 -6.88
CA ALA A 108 -2.78 25.56 -6.54
C ALA A 108 -1.99 26.04 -7.77
N PHE A 109 -1.88 25.21 -8.80
CA PHE A 109 -1.06 25.43 -9.98
C PHE A 109 -1.89 25.17 -11.25
N ASP A 110 -1.29 24.52 -12.25
CA ASP A 110 -1.96 24.19 -13.49
C ASP A 110 -2.93 23.02 -13.27
N PRO A 111 -4.15 23.12 -13.84
CA PRO A 111 -5.12 22.04 -13.73
C PRO A 111 -4.64 20.82 -14.50
N ILE A 112 -4.79 19.64 -13.90
CA ILE A 112 -4.75 18.39 -14.65
C ILE A 112 -5.78 18.46 -15.78
N ILE A 113 -5.32 18.21 -17.02
CA ILE A 113 -6.10 18.38 -18.26
C ILE A 113 -6.59 17.03 -18.82
N ALA A 114 -7.35 17.04 -19.92
CA ALA A 114 -7.71 15.81 -20.61
C ALA A 114 -6.45 15.16 -21.22
N PRO A 115 -6.33 13.82 -21.25
CA PRO A 115 -7.37 12.79 -21.02
C PRO A 115 -7.45 12.22 -19.58
N TYR A 116 -6.86 12.87 -18.59
CA TYR A 116 -6.98 12.40 -17.20
C TYR A 116 -8.45 12.43 -16.75
N GLY A 117 -8.89 11.39 -16.04
CA GLY A 117 -10.27 11.22 -15.58
C GLY A 117 -11.27 10.63 -16.58
N ASP A 118 -10.88 10.41 -17.85
CA ASP A 118 -11.79 9.96 -18.92
C ASP A 118 -12.52 8.62 -18.63
N SER A 119 -11.84 7.66 -17.99
CA SER A 119 -12.38 6.32 -17.72
C SER A 119 -13.47 6.27 -16.65
N PHE A 120 -13.65 7.33 -15.84
CA PHE A 120 -14.64 7.32 -14.76
C PHE A 120 -15.36 8.64 -14.53
N PHE A 121 -14.62 9.73 -14.46
CA PHE A 121 -15.20 11.06 -14.29
C PHE A 121 -15.69 11.63 -15.63
N HIS A 122 -15.20 11.08 -16.75
CA HIS A 122 -15.47 11.52 -18.12
C HIS A 122 -15.09 12.98 -18.39
N LYS A 123 -14.18 13.49 -17.56
CA LYS A 123 -13.55 14.81 -17.63
C LYS A 123 -12.39 14.85 -16.62
N PRO A 124 -11.48 15.82 -16.74
CA PRO A 124 -10.47 16.05 -15.72
C PRO A 124 -11.09 16.33 -14.34
N ALA A 125 -10.63 15.58 -13.34
CA ALA A 125 -11.12 15.64 -11.96
C ALA A 125 -9.98 15.83 -10.94
N GLY A 126 -8.81 16.28 -11.40
CA GLY A 126 -7.66 16.55 -10.53
C GLY A 126 -6.96 15.31 -9.95
N ARG A 127 -7.14 14.14 -10.57
CA ARG A 127 -6.39 12.92 -10.26
C ARG A 127 -5.34 12.69 -11.34
N ASP A 128 -4.13 12.33 -10.94
CA ASP A 128 -3.08 11.86 -11.86
C ASP A 128 -3.34 10.41 -12.31
N SER A 129 -4.51 10.17 -12.91
CA SER A 129 -4.94 8.88 -13.45
C SER A 129 -6.02 9.08 -14.51
N ASP A 130 -6.32 8.05 -15.30
CA ASP A 130 -7.48 8.03 -16.20
C ASP A 130 -8.82 7.99 -15.44
N GLY A 131 -8.82 7.85 -14.12
CA GLY A 131 -10.03 7.84 -13.31
C GLY A 131 -9.73 7.98 -11.82
N ARG A 132 -10.34 7.10 -11.03
CA ARG A 132 -10.17 7.03 -9.57
C ARG A 132 -8.76 6.59 -9.18
N VAL A 133 -8.23 7.19 -8.11
CA VAL A 133 -6.98 6.77 -7.47
C VAL A 133 -7.27 6.00 -6.17
N LEU A 134 -6.23 5.47 -5.50
CA LEU A 134 -6.39 4.57 -4.35
C LEU A 134 -7.30 5.12 -3.23
N ILE A 135 -7.23 6.42 -2.93
CA ILE A 135 -8.08 7.05 -1.90
C ILE A 135 -9.57 7.04 -2.25
N ASP A 136 -9.92 7.12 -3.54
CA ASP A 136 -11.30 7.08 -3.99
C ASP A 136 -11.91 5.67 -3.74
N PHE A 137 -11.13 4.61 -3.97
CA PHE A 137 -11.53 3.23 -3.66
C PHE A 137 -11.62 2.97 -2.15
N ILE A 138 -10.74 3.58 -1.33
CA ILE A 138 -10.85 3.56 0.13
C ILE A 138 -12.19 4.20 0.57
N ALA A 139 -12.53 5.36 0.02
CA ALA A 139 -13.79 6.06 0.33
C ALA A 139 -15.01 5.20 -0.04
N GLU A 140 -15.03 4.59 -1.24
CA GLU A 140 -16.08 3.67 -1.66
C GLU A 140 -16.24 2.47 -0.71
N HIS A 141 -15.12 1.84 -0.35
CA HIS A 141 -15.14 0.69 0.54
C HIS A 141 -15.71 1.02 1.92
N LEU A 142 -15.42 2.23 2.41
CA LEU A 142 -15.93 2.76 3.67
C LEU A 142 -17.31 3.44 3.54
N ARG A 143 -17.90 3.44 2.33
CA ARG A 143 -19.19 4.07 2.00
C ARG A 143 -19.24 5.57 2.32
N LEU A 144 -18.14 6.26 2.05
CA LEU A 144 -18.00 7.71 2.14
C LEU A 144 -17.93 8.33 0.75
N PRO A 145 -18.34 9.60 0.59
CA PRO A 145 -18.15 10.31 -0.69
C PRO A 145 -16.66 10.50 -0.99
N TYR A 146 -16.33 10.72 -2.26
CA TYR A 146 -14.98 11.06 -2.66
C TYR A 146 -14.51 12.35 -2.00
N LEU A 147 -13.23 12.38 -1.62
CA LEU A 147 -12.66 13.53 -0.93
C LEU A 147 -12.49 14.70 -1.90
N SER A 148 -12.85 15.89 -1.41
CA SER A 148 -12.49 17.15 -2.04
C SER A 148 -11.10 17.57 -1.57
N ALA A 149 -10.30 18.11 -2.49
CA ALA A 149 -9.03 18.72 -2.14
C ALA A 149 -9.25 19.94 -1.22
N TYR A 150 -8.43 20.08 -0.18
CA TYR A 150 -8.48 21.18 0.78
C TYR A 150 -8.39 22.56 0.12
N LEU A 151 -7.64 22.65 -0.99
CA LEU A 151 -7.40 23.89 -1.71
C LEU A 151 -8.52 24.30 -2.69
N ASN A 152 -9.54 23.45 -2.86
CA ASN A 152 -10.66 23.80 -3.73
C ASN A 152 -11.46 24.99 -3.16
N SER A 153 -11.81 25.94 -4.03
CA SER A 153 -12.42 27.22 -3.65
C SER A 153 -13.94 27.20 -3.54
N LEU A 154 -14.64 26.53 -4.46
CA LEU A 154 -16.10 26.58 -4.60
C LEU A 154 -16.73 25.18 -4.62
N GLY A 155 -17.96 25.08 -4.12
CA GLY A 155 -18.79 23.87 -4.22
C GLY A 155 -18.31 22.69 -3.36
N THR A 156 -17.29 22.88 -2.54
CA THR A 156 -16.71 21.82 -1.71
C THR A 156 -17.59 21.43 -0.55
N ASN A 157 -17.72 20.12 -0.35
CA ASN A 157 -18.33 19.54 0.84
C ASN A 157 -17.26 18.78 1.62
N TYR A 158 -16.96 19.26 2.83
CA TYR A 158 -15.97 18.65 3.72
C TYR A 158 -16.61 17.90 4.90
N GLN A 159 -17.92 17.67 4.88
CA GLN A 159 -18.64 16.98 5.95
C GLN A 159 -18.03 15.61 6.29
N HIS A 160 -17.53 14.91 5.26
CA HIS A 160 -16.92 13.58 5.36
C HIS A 160 -15.39 13.60 5.20
N GLY A 161 -14.77 14.76 5.46
CA GLY A 161 -13.33 14.92 5.44
C GLY A 161 -12.80 15.68 4.24
N ALA A 162 -11.48 15.73 4.12
CA ALA A 162 -10.76 16.54 3.14
C ALA A 162 -9.45 15.86 2.75
N ASN A 163 -8.98 16.16 1.55
CA ASN A 163 -7.69 15.68 1.06
C ASN A 163 -6.66 16.81 1.01
N PHE A 164 -5.54 16.63 1.69
CA PHE A 164 -4.42 17.58 1.74
C PHE A 164 -3.25 17.17 0.84
N ALA A 165 -3.34 16.00 0.19
CA ALA A 165 -2.34 15.55 -0.76
C ALA A 165 -2.23 16.51 -1.95
N THR A 166 -1.00 16.70 -2.45
CA THR A 166 -0.76 17.41 -3.70
C THR A 166 0.29 16.70 -4.54
N GLY A 167 0.13 16.68 -5.87
CA GLY A 167 1.11 16.11 -6.78
C GLY A 167 2.54 16.62 -6.52
N GLY A 168 3.53 15.74 -6.55
CA GLY A 168 4.94 16.10 -6.32
C GLY A 168 5.32 16.40 -4.86
N SER A 169 4.42 16.21 -3.88
CA SER A 169 4.74 16.42 -2.47
C SER A 169 5.78 15.45 -1.94
N THR A 170 6.65 15.95 -1.08
CA THR A 170 7.64 15.20 -0.32
C THR A 170 7.32 15.22 1.18
N ILE A 171 7.82 14.23 1.92
CA ILE A 171 7.80 14.25 3.39
C ILE A 171 8.66 15.41 3.89
N ARG A 172 9.91 15.48 3.40
CA ARG A 172 10.84 16.56 3.74
C ARG A 172 10.83 17.64 2.69
N ARG A 173 10.78 18.90 3.11
CA ARG A 173 10.94 20.07 2.23
C ARG A 173 12.18 19.95 1.35
N GLN A 174 12.00 20.25 0.07
CA GLN A 174 13.10 20.34 -0.88
C GLN A 174 13.36 21.81 -1.21
N ASN A 175 14.62 22.16 -1.43
CA ASN A 175 15.01 23.48 -1.92
C ASN A 175 14.96 23.51 -3.45
N GLU A 176 13.75 23.36 -4.01
CA GLU A 176 13.44 23.46 -5.44
C GLU A 176 11.94 23.67 -5.63
N THR A 177 11.53 23.99 -6.85
CA THR A 177 10.13 24.33 -7.17
C THR A 177 9.44 23.30 -8.06
N ILE A 178 8.10 23.41 -8.13
CA ILE A 178 7.26 22.60 -9.01
C ILE A 178 7.62 22.80 -10.48
N PHE A 179 8.10 23.99 -10.86
CA PHE A 179 8.45 24.35 -12.23
C PHE A 179 9.85 23.89 -12.66
N GLU A 180 10.72 23.56 -11.71
CA GLU A 180 12.08 23.08 -12.02
C GLU A 180 12.14 21.56 -12.11
N ASN A 181 11.58 20.86 -11.12
CA ASN A 181 11.72 19.41 -10.99
C ASN A 181 10.43 18.72 -10.50
N GLY A 182 9.28 19.39 -10.61
CA GLY A 182 7.99 18.81 -10.21
C GLY A 182 7.84 18.59 -8.70
N ILE A 183 8.59 19.30 -7.85
CA ILE A 183 8.43 19.20 -6.39
C ILE A 183 7.46 20.26 -5.87
N SER A 184 6.39 19.80 -5.22
CA SER A 184 5.38 20.68 -4.64
C SER A 184 5.89 21.42 -3.40
N PRO A 185 5.54 22.71 -3.23
CA PRO A 185 5.83 23.42 -1.99
C PRO A 185 4.95 22.92 -0.82
N PHE A 186 3.91 22.14 -1.08
CA PHE A 186 3.06 21.53 -0.06
C PHE A 186 3.64 20.19 0.41
N SER A 187 4.86 20.23 0.93
CA SER A 187 5.45 19.10 1.67
C SER A 187 4.58 18.67 2.86
N LEU A 188 4.81 17.47 3.39
CA LEU A 188 3.94 16.88 4.42
C LEU A 188 3.70 17.81 5.60
N ASP A 189 4.73 18.52 6.06
CA ASP A 189 4.60 19.40 7.21
C ASP A 189 3.71 20.64 6.93
N ILE A 190 3.68 21.10 5.67
CA ILE A 190 2.74 22.11 5.18
C ILE A 190 1.32 21.53 5.10
N GLN A 191 1.15 20.30 4.61
CA GLN A 191 -0.17 19.63 4.62
C GLN A 191 -0.71 19.48 6.05
N ILE A 192 0.16 19.20 7.03
CA ILE A 192 -0.22 19.21 8.44
C ILE A 192 -0.67 20.60 8.88
N VAL A 193 0.07 21.67 8.55
CA VAL A 193 -0.34 23.05 8.88
C VAL A 193 -1.71 23.38 8.28
N GLN A 194 -1.95 22.99 7.04
CA GLN A 194 -3.25 23.15 6.37
C GLN A 194 -4.35 22.41 7.13
N PHE A 195 -4.12 21.16 7.55
CA PHE A 195 -5.08 20.42 8.37
C PHE A 195 -5.36 21.06 9.73
N LEU A 196 -4.33 21.57 10.41
CA LEU A 196 -4.50 22.26 11.69
C LEU A 196 -5.38 23.51 11.53
N GLN A 197 -5.14 24.30 10.49
CA GLN A 197 -5.95 25.48 10.17
C GLN A 197 -7.37 25.08 9.79
N PHE A 198 -7.52 24.05 8.95
CA PHE A 198 -8.82 23.51 8.55
C PHE A 198 -9.66 23.09 9.75
N LYS A 199 -9.08 22.32 10.68
CA LYS A 199 -9.75 21.86 11.89
C LYS A 199 -10.14 23.02 12.81
N ALA A 200 -9.24 23.97 13.03
CA ALA A 200 -9.52 25.15 13.87
C ALA A 200 -10.68 25.97 13.29
N ARG A 201 -10.61 26.31 12.00
CA ARG A 201 -11.67 27.05 11.31
C ARG A 201 -12.99 26.31 11.28
N THR A 202 -12.95 24.98 11.16
CA THR A 202 -14.17 24.15 11.24
C THR A 202 -14.89 24.36 12.56
N ALA A 203 -14.17 24.37 13.69
CA ALA A 203 -14.80 24.58 14.99
C ALA A 203 -15.49 25.95 15.09
N ASP A 204 -14.82 27.01 14.63
CA ASP A 204 -15.36 28.37 14.65
C ASP A 204 -16.61 28.50 13.77
N LEU A 205 -16.51 28.04 12.52
CA LEU A 205 -17.60 28.14 11.54
C LEU A 205 -18.77 27.24 11.91
N TYR A 206 -18.53 26.05 12.44
CA TYR A 206 -19.59 25.13 12.84
C TYR A 206 -20.49 25.75 13.92
N ASN A 207 -19.89 26.49 14.88
CA ASN A 207 -20.64 27.15 15.93
C ASN A 207 -21.48 28.34 15.43
N GLN A 208 -21.00 29.05 14.39
CA GLN A 208 -21.66 30.24 13.83
C GLN A 208 -22.70 29.90 12.75
N ALA A 209 -22.55 28.76 12.08
CA ALA A 209 -23.34 28.43 10.91
C ALA A 209 -24.79 28.07 11.25
N LYS A 210 -25.75 28.71 10.55
CA LYS A 210 -27.18 28.33 10.55
C LYS A 210 -27.42 26.96 9.89
N THR A 211 -26.60 26.62 8.90
CA THR A 211 -26.66 25.35 8.16
C THR A 211 -25.26 24.74 8.09
N ARG A 212 -25.12 23.47 8.49
CA ARG A 212 -23.82 22.81 8.73
C ARG A 212 -23.52 21.67 7.75
N ASN A 213 -24.27 21.58 6.66
CA ASN A 213 -24.31 20.38 5.80
C ASN A 213 -22.99 20.13 5.05
N ASN A 214 -22.13 21.15 4.88
CA ASN A 214 -20.87 21.04 4.16
C ASN A 214 -19.63 21.14 5.07
N LEU A 215 -19.83 21.30 6.39
CA LEU A 215 -18.75 21.42 7.36
C LEU A 215 -18.56 20.08 8.09
N PRO A 216 -17.31 19.69 8.39
CA PRO A 216 -17.07 18.56 9.29
C PRO A 216 -17.68 18.84 10.66
N ARG A 217 -18.12 17.78 11.33
CA ARG A 217 -18.56 17.88 12.73
C ARG A 217 -17.32 17.83 13.64
N PRO A 218 -17.13 18.75 14.60
CA PRO A 218 -15.93 18.78 15.44
C PRO A 218 -15.64 17.47 16.19
N GLN A 219 -16.68 16.73 16.60
CA GLN A 219 -16.55 15.43 17.26
C GLN A 219 -16.13 14.27 16.34
N ASP A 220 -16.18 14.47 15.01
CA ASP A 220 -15.83 13.41 14.05
C ASP A 220 -14.32 13.33 13.82
N PHE A 221 -13.55 14.39 14.08
CA PHE A 221 -12.09 14.36 13.94
C PHE A 221 -11.46 13.22 14.76
N SER A 222 -11.89 12.98 16.00
CA SER A 222 -11.33 11.91 16.82
C SER A 222 -11.73 10.49 16.39
N LYS A 223 -12.74 10.38 15.51
CA LYS A 223 -13.25 9.11 14.97
C LYS A 223 -12.86 8.89 13.51
N ALA A 224 -12.22 9.87 12.88
CA ALA A 224 -11.86 9.83 11.47
C ALA A 224 -10.71 8.86 11.20
N LEU A 225 -10.62 8.44 9.94
CA LEU A 225 -9.46 7.73 9.42
C LEU A 225 -8.47 8.74 8.84
N TYR A 226 -7.20 8.65 9.26
CA TYR A 226 -6.10 9.47 8.76
C TYR A 226 -5.20 8.63 7.86
N THR A 227 -5.14 8.94 6.57
CA THR A 227 -4.39 8.16 5.58
C THR A 227 -3.14 8.89 5.12
N PHE A 228 -2.06 8.15 4.87
CA PHE A 228 -0.79 8.67 4.38
C PHE A 228 -0.30 7.84 3.19
N ASP A 229 -0.10 8.47 2.02
CA ASP A 229 0.57 7.88 0.85
C ASP A 229 1.57 8.90 0.29
N ILE A 230 2.79 8.87 0.84
CA ILE A 230 3.84 9.86 0.56
C ILE A 230 5.23 9.27 0.80
N GLY A 231 6.24 9.82 0.12
CA GLY A 231 7.65 9.49 0.29
C GLY A 231 8.35 9.07 -1.01
N GLN A 232 7.57 8.75 -2.06
CA GLN A 232 8.13 8.38 -3.36
C GLN A 232 8.95 9.54 -3.96
N ASN A 233 8.43 10.77 -3.83
CA ASN A 233 9.12 11.96 -4.32
C ASN A 233 10.39 12.31 -3.53
N ASP A 234 10.50 11.95 -2.25
CA ASP A 234 11.74 12.12 -1.48
C ASP A 234 12.85 11.23 -2.05
N LEU A 235 12.52 10.00 -2.44
CA LEU A 235 13.46 9.10 -3.11
C LEU A 235 13.83 9.62 -4.50
N SER A 236 12.84 10.07 -5.28
CA SER A 236 13.07 10.67 -6.61
C SER A 236 14.01 11.89 -6.55
N ALA A 237 13.75 12.82 -5.62
CA ALA A 237 14.63 13.97 -5.39
C ALA A 237 16.03 13.52 -4.90
N GLY A 238 16.08 12.49 -4.05
CA GLY A 238 17.31 11.85 -3.60
C GLY A 238 18.14 11.31 -4.75
N PHE A 239 17.57 10.51 -5.64
CA PHE A 239 18.29 9.91 -6.78
C PHE A 239 18.86 10.96 -7.74
N ARG A 240 18.21 12.12 -7.85
CA ARG A 240 18.70 13.22 -8.68
C ARG A 240 19.83 14.03 -8.04
N LYS A 241 19.85 14.13 -6.70
CA LYS A 241 20.75 15.06 -5.98
C LYS A 241 21.84 14.37 -5.16
N MET A 242 21.73 13.07 -4.89
CA MET A 242 22.54 12.36 -3.92
C MET A 242 23.01 11.01 -4.46
N SER A 243 24.16 10.55 -3.97
CA SER A 243 24.53 9.13 -4.07
C SER A 243 23.59 8.26 -3.22
N PHE A 244 23.53 6.96 -3.51
CA PHE A 244 22.72 6.02 -2.73
C PHE A 244 23.10 6.00 -1.24
N ASP A 245 24.38 6.14 -0.90
CA ASP A 245 24.81 6.15 0.50
C ASP A 245 24.39 7.43 1.24
N GLN A 246 24.48 8.59 0.57
CA GLN A 246 23.96 9.85 1.10
C GLN A 246 22.45 9.81 1.30
N LEU A 247 21.71 9.26 0.32
CA LEU A 247 20.27 9.10 0.43
C LEU A 247 19.90 8.13 1.57
N ARG A 248 20.63 7.01 1.70
CA ARG A 248 20.44 6.04 2.80
C ARG A 248 20.66 6.68 4.16
N ALA A 249 21.67 7.55 4.29
CA ALA A 249 21.93 8.31 5.51
C ALA A 249 20.83 9.35 5.81
N ALA A 250 20.08 9.81 4.81
CA ALA A 250 18.98 10.77 4.98
C ALA A 250 17.63 10.11 5.33
N LEU A 251 17.44 8.81 5.06
CA LEU A 251 16.16 8.11 5.31
C LEU A 251 15.65 8.23 6.75
N PRO A 252 16.49 8.13 7.81
CA PRO A 252 16.01 8.27 9.18
C PRO A 252 15.36 9.63 9.44
N ASP A 253 15.91 10.72 8.89
CA ASP A 253 15.34 12.07 9.01
C ASP A 253 13.98 12.15 8.30
N ILE A 254 13.89 11.65 7.06
CA ILE A 254 12.65 11.63 6.27
C ILE A 254 11.55 10.86 7.04
N VAL A 255 11.84 9.65 7.50
CA VAL A 255 10.89 8.81 8.25
C VAL A 255 10.48 9.47 9.57
N ASN A 256 11.39 10.15 10.27
CA ASN A 256 11.07 10.86 11.51
C ASN A 256 10.18 12.09 11.29
N GLN A 257 10.26 12.75 10.13
CA GLN A 257 9.36 13.85 9.79
C GLN A 257 7.93 13.35 9.53
N LEU A 258 7.76 12.17 8.89
CA LEU A 258 6.45 11.51 8.79
C LEU A 258 5.90 11.17 10.18
N ALA A 259 6.74 10.62 11.06
CA ALA A 259 6.33 10.32 12.42
C ALA A 259 5.90 11.57 13.21
N THR A 260 6.61 12.69 13.01
CA THR A 260 6.24 13.99 13.59
C THR A 260 4.88 14.45 13.09
N ALA A 261 4.57 14.26 11.80
CA ALA A 261 3.26 14.57 11.25
C ALA A 261 2.13 13.76 11.93
N VAL A 262 2.33 12.45 12.11
CA VAL A 262 1.39 11.57 12.83
C VAL A 262 1.20 12.04 14.27
N GLN A 263 2.29 12.33 14.99
CA GLN A 263 2.24 12.84 16.37
C GLN A 263 1.48 14.17 16.47
N ARG A 264 1.65 15.09 15.51
CA ARG A 264 0.90 16.36 15.49
C ARG A 264 -0.60 16.16 15.29
N ILE A 265 -1.01 15.25 14.41
CA ILE A 265 -2.43 14.90 14.25
C ILE A 265 -2.97 14.23 15.53
N TYR A 266 -2.17 13.36 16.17
CA TYR A 266 -2.54 12.73 17.44
C TYR A 266 -2.78 13.76 18.56
N GLN A 267 -1.92 14.77 18.68
CA GLN A 267 -2.09 15.89 19.61
C GLN A 267 -3.36 16.69 19.32
N GLN A 268 -3.83 16.66 18.08
CA GLN A 268 -5.13 17.19 17.67
C GLN A 268 -6.30 16.21 17.83
N GLY A 269 -6.14 15.13 18.59
CA GLY A 269 -7.22 14.20 18.87
C GLY A 269 -7.43 13.14 17.79
N GLY A 270 -6.60 13.07 16.74
CA GLY A 270 -6.66 11.97 15.77
C GLY A 270 -6.28 10.64 16.42
N ARG A 271 -6.98 9.56 16.07
CA ARG A 271 -6.84 8.26 16.74
C ARG A 271 -6.69 7.05 15.82
N THR A 272 -6.99 7.16 14.52
CA THR A 272 -6.88 6.02 13.60
C THR A 272 -6.03 6.39 12.39
N PHE A 273 -4.88 5.72 12.24
CA PHE A 273 -3.90 6.01 11.19
C PHE A 273 -3.72 4.80 10.28
N TRP A 274 -3.71 5.05 8.97
CA TRP A 274 -3.53 4.05 7.92
C TRP A 274 -2.41 4.53 6.99
N ILE A 275 -1.21 4.01 7.22
CA ILE A 275 0.04 4.55 6.67
C ILE A 275 0.53 3.59 5.60
N HIS A 276 0.55 4.03 4.35
CA HIS A 276 1.13 3.27 3.24
C HIS A 276 2.63 3.46 3.22
N ASN A 277 3.35 2.39 2.86
CA ASN A 277 4.74 2.48 2.47
C ASN A 277 4.86 2.94 1.00
N THR A 278 6.07 3.28 0.54
CA THR A 278 6.26 3.75 -0.84
C THR A 278 6.29 2.60 -1.84
N GLY A 279 5.86 2.86 -3.08
CA GLY A 279 5.83 1.86 -4.15
C GLY A 279 7.21 1.50 -4.73
N PRO A 280 7.28 0.52 -5.66
CA PRO A 280 8.51 0.12 -6.34
C PRO A 280 8.90 1.16 -7.40
N ILE A 281 9.50 2.27 -6.98
CA ILE A 281 9.85 3.40 -7.86
C ILE A 281 10.78 3.01 -9.01
N GLY A 282 11.61 1.97 -8.84
CA GLY A 282 12.46 1.44 -9.91
C GLY A 282 11.69 0.75 -11.02
N CYS A 283 10.42 0.38 -10.79
CA CYS A 283 9.55 -0.24 -11.80
C CYS A 283 8.75 0.79 -12.61
N LEU A 284 8.89 2.09 -12.37
CA LEU A 284 8.18 3.11 -13.15
C LEU A 284 8.74 3.14 -14.59
N PRO A 285 7.87 3.12 -15.63
CA PRO A 285 8.31 3.20 -17.03
C PRO A 285 9.19 4.42 -17.34
N LEU A 286 9.00 5.53 -16.62
CA LEU A 286 9.83 6.74 -16.73
C LEU A 286 11.34 6.45 -16.68
N ASN A 287 11.77 5.45 -15.89
CA ASN A 287 13.18 5.08 -15.78
C ASN A 287 13.81 4.64 -17.11
N PHE A 288 12.99 4.24 -18.07
CA PHE A 288 13.41 3.72 -19.37
C PHE A 288 13.24 4.74 -20.51
N PHE A 289 12.68 5.91 -20.24
CA PHE A 289 12.51 6.95 -21.27
C PHE A 289 13.87 7.44 -21.80
N TYR A 290 14.85 7.58 -20.91
CA TYR A 290 16.19 8.08 -21.22
C TYR A 290 17.30 7.02 -21.14
N ASN A 291 16.97 5.80 -20.70
CA ASN A 291 17.93 4.72 -20.49
C ASN A 291 17.47 3.42 -21.16
N HIS A 292 17.65 3.35 -22.48
CA HIS A 292 17.18 2.24 -23.32
C HIS A 292 18.05 0.97 -23.23
N ASN A 293 19.33 1.09 -22.86
CA ASN A 293 20.29 -0.02 -22.83
C ASN A 293 21.06 -0.05 -21.50
N PRO A 294 20.40 -0.40 -20.39
CA PRO A 294 21.06 -0.44 -19.09
C PRO A 294 22.13 -1.55 -19.04
N PRO A 295 23.24 -1.35 -18.31
CA PRO A 295 24.29 -2.35 -18.20
C PRO A 295 23.80 -3.60 -17.44
N PRO A 296 24.45 -4.78 -17.64
CA PRO A 296 24.12 -5.99 -16.89
C PRO A 296 24.13 -5.75 -15.37
N GLY A 297 23.10 -6.25 -14.68
CA GLY A 297 22.93 -6.08 -13.23
C GLY A 297 22.26 -4.77 -12.78
N TYR A 298 21.95 -3.85 -13.70
CA TYR A 298 21.20 -2.63 -13.39
C TYR A 298 19.71 -2.91 -13.10
N LEU A 299 19.13 -3.90 -13.79
CA LEU A 299 17.75 -4.31 -13.63
C LEU A 299 17.62 -5.58 -12.76
N ASP A 300 16.53 -5.67 -12.02
CA ASP A 300 16.11 -6.90 -11.35
C ASP A 300 15.46 -7.91 -12.33
N GLN A 301 15.03 -9.06 -11.82
CA GLN A 301 14.42 -10.12 -12.64
C GLN A 301 13.09 -9.72 -13.27
N GLN A 302 12.44 -8.67 -12.76
CA GLN A 302 11.17 -8.14 -13.28
C GLN A 302 11.39 -6.95 -14.22
N GLY A 303 12.65 -6.63 -14.53
CA GLY A 303 13.00 -5.53 -15.42
C GLY A 303 12.95 -4.16 -14.75
N CYS A 304 12.91 -4.08 -13.41
CA CYS A 304 12.89 -2.82 -12.69
C CYS A 304 14.31 -2.36 -12.31
N VAL A 305 14.54 -1.05 -12.18
CA VAL A 305 15.82 -0.49 -11.72
C VAL A 305 16.11 -0.95 -10.29
N LYS A 306 17.07 -1.87 -10.15
CA LYS A 306 17.34 -2.58 -8.90
C LYS A 306 17.72 -1.63 -7.77
N GLY A 307 18.69 -0.73 -8.01
CA GLY A 307 19.20 0.18 -6.98
C GLY A 307 18.13 1.14 -6.43
N GLN A 308 17.18 1.57 -7.27
CA GLN A 308 16.07 2.40 -6.82
C GLN A 308 15.07 1.61 -5.96
N ASN A 309 14.75 0.38 -6.37
CA ASN A 309 13.89 -0.50 -5.59
C ASN A 309 14.53 -0.92 -4.26
N ASP A 310 15.84 -1.17 -4.22
CA ASP A 310 16.57 -1.45 -2.97
C ASP A 310 16.43 -0.28 -1.97
N MET A 311 16.48 0.97 -2.46
CA MET A 311 16.28 2.16 -1.62
C MET A 311 14.84 2.34 -1.16
N ALA A 312 13.85 2.02 -2.01
CA ALA A 312 12.44 2.01 -1.61
C ALA A 312 12.17 0.96 -0.51
N VAL A 313 12.75 -0.24 -0.64
CA VAL A 313 12.65 -1.30 0.37
C VAL A 313 13.30 -0.87 1.69
N GLU A 314 14.47 -0.23 1.64
CA GLU A 314 15.13 0.28 2.85
C GLU A 314 14.31 1.39 3.54
N PHE A 315 13.76 2.34 2.77
CA PHE A 315 12.82 3.35 3.30
C PHE A 315 11.61 2.67 3.96
N ASN A 316 11.00 1.69 3.30
CA ASN A 316 9.83 0.97 3.79
C ASN A 316 10.09 0.19 5.07
N LYS A 317 11.30 -0.39 5.21
CA LYS A 317 11.76 -1.07 6.41
C LYS A 317 11.87 -0.08 7.58
N GLN A 318 12.55 1.05 7.38
CA GLN A 318 12.69 2.08 8.42
C GLN A 318 11.34 2.68 8.81
N LEU A 319 10.44 2.90 7.84
CA LEU A 319 9.08 3.36 8.11
C LEU A 319 8.30 2.36 8.96
N LYS A 320 8.39 1.05 8.66
CA LYS A 320 7.73 0.00 9.46
C LYS A 320 8.24 0.01 10.91
N ASP A 321 9.56 0.05 11.10
CA ASP A 321 10.19 0.13 12.42
C ASP A 321 9.74 1.39 13.18
N ARG A 322 9.60 2.52 12.47
CA ARG A 322 9.12 3.76 13.07
C ARG A 322 7.65 3.70 13.45
N VAL A 323 6.79 3.08 12.64
CA VAL A 323 5.38 2.85 12.95
C VAL A 323 5.22 1.98 14.19
N ILE A 324 6.04 0.93 14.35
CA ILE A 324 6.05 0.10 15.56
C ILE A 324 6.36 0.97 16.80
N LYS A 325 7.36 1.86 16.71
CA LYS A 325 7.67 2.80 17.80
C LYS A 325 6.53 3.79 18.07
N LEU A 326 5.87 4.30 17.02
CA LEU A 326 4.73 5.21 17.16
C LEU A 326 3.57 4.57 17.94
N ARG A 327 3.31 3.27 17.78
CA ARG A 327 2.29 2.58 18.57
C ARG A 327 2.58 2.61 20.07
N ALA A 328 3.85 2.45 20.45
CA ALA A 328 4.27 2.54 21.84
C ALA A 328 4.22 3.99 22.37
N GLU A 329 4.56 4.96 21.52
CA GLU A 329 4.53 6.40 21.86
C GLU A 329 3.10 6.96 21.96
N LEU A 330 2.15 6.40 21.20
CA LEU A 330 0.78 6.92 21.03
C LEU A 330 -0.28 5.88 21.45
N PRO A 331 -0.39 5.54 22.74
CA PRO A 331 -1.18 4.40 23.22
C PRO A 331 -2.71 4.53 23.01
N GLU A 332 -3.21 5.74 22.75
CA GLU A 332 -4.62 5.92 22.41
C GLU A 332 -4.91 5.73 20.91
N ALA A 333 -3.88 5.66 20.06
CA ALA A 333 -4.05 5.53 18.62
C ALA A 333 -4.03 4.06 18.16
N ALA A 334 -4.82 3.77 17.13
CA ALA A 334 -4.64 2.59 16.29
C ALA A 334 -3.84 3.01 15.05
N ILE A 335 -2.68 2.38 14.82
CA ILE A 335 -1.77 2.75 13.72
C ILE A 335 -1.48 1.52 12.87
N THR A 336 -2.02 1.49 11.66
CA THR A 336 -1.84 0.39 10.72
C THR A 336 -0.80 0.77 9.66
N TYR A 337 0.25 -0.04 9.53
CA TYR A 337 1.20 0.02 8.42
C TYR A 337 0.66 -0.83 7.27
N VAL A 338 0.82 -0.37 6.03
CA VAL A 338 0.28 -1.05 4.84
C VAL A 338 1.39 -1.18 3.81
N ASP A 339 1.63 -2.41 3.39
CA ASP A 339 2.64 -2.78 2.41
C ASP A 339 2.12 -2.60 0.98
N LEU A 340 2.01 -1.33 0.57
CA LEU A 340 1.60 -0.94 -0.78
C LEU A 340 2.68 -1.31 -1.82
N TYR A 341 3.95 -1.35 -1.44
CA TYR A 341 5.05 -1.87 -2.27
C TYR A 341 4.76 -3.29 -2.73
N ALA A 342 4.44 -4.20 -1.79
CA ALA A 342 4.17 -5.59 -2.11
C ALA A 342 2.98 -5.74 -3.07
N ALA A 343 1.91 -4.96 -2.88
CA ALA A 343 0.77 -4.92 -3.80
C ALA A 343 1.19 -4.45 -5.21
N LYS A 344 1.85 -3.30 -5.31
CA LYS A 344 2.27 -2.71 -6.59
C LYS A 344 3.26 -3.61 -7.33
N TYR A 345 4.29 -4.11 -6.65
CA TYR A 345 5.29 -5.02 -7.23
C TYR A 345 4.68 -6.39 -7.61
N GLY A 346 3.73 -6.89 -6.81
CA GLY A 346 2.99 -8.12 -7.11
C GLY A 346 2.19 -8.02 -8.42
N LEU A 347 1.48 -6.91 -8.64
CA LEU A 347 0.79 -6.68 -9.91
C LEU A 347 1.78 -6.56 -11.07
N ILE A 348 2.85 -5.78 -10.92
CA ILE A 348 3.85 -5.55 -11.98
C ILE A 348 4.49 -6.87 -12.41
N SER A 349 4.93 -7.69 -11.45
CA SER A 349 5.55 -8.99 -11.72
C SER A 349 4.59 -10.04 -12.31
N ASN A 350 3.27 -9.87 -12.12
CA ASN A 350 2.25 -10.81 -12.59
C ASN A 350 1.26 -10.21 -13.62
N ALA A 351 1.59 -9.07 -14.21
CA ALA A 351 0.64 -8.21 -14.94
C ALA A 351 -0.18 -8.97 -16.00
N LYS A 352 0.49 -9.81 -16.82
CA LYS A 352 -0.15 -10.60 -17.87
C LYS A 352 -1.21 -11.57 -17.35
N ASN A 353 -0.95 -12.22 -16.22
CA ASN A 353 -1.88 -13.17 -15.62
C ASN A 353 -3.06 -12.48 -14.95
N GLU A 354 -2.87 -11.24 -14.49
CA GLU A 354 -3.91 -10.37 -13.95
C GLU A 354 -4.74 -9.65 -15.03
N GLY A 355 -4.47 -9.93 -16.31
CA GLY A 355 -5.22 -9.36 -17.45
C GLY A 355 -4.70 -8.01 -17.96
N PHE A 356 -3.52 -7.58 -17.50
CA PHE A 356 -2.85 -6.37 -17.98
C PHE A 356 -1.87 -6.68 -19.10
N VAL A 357 -1.57 -5.68 -19.93
CA VAL A 357 -0.46 -5.73 -20.89
C VAL A 357 0.87 -5.64 -20.17
N ASP A 358 1.96 -5.55 -20.93
CA ASP A 358 3.30 -5.31 -20.40
C ASP A 358 3.30 -4.14 -19.38
N PRO A 359 3.77 -4.36 -18.13
CA PRO A 359 3.70 -3.36 -17.07
C PRO A 359 4.60 -2.14 -17.34
N LEU A 360 5.58 -2.25 -18.24
CA LEU A 360 6.43 -1.13 -18.67
C LEU A 360 5.83 -0.31 -19.81
N LYS A 361 4.70 -0.73 -20.38
CA LYS A 361 3.98 0.08 -21.38
C LYS A 361 3.17 1.18 -20.70
N VAL A 362 3.31 2.38 -21.25
CA VAL A 362 2.58 3.58 -20.85
C VAL A 362 1.32 3.70 -21.71
N CYS A 363 0.18 4.00 -21.09
CA CYS A 363 -1.07 4.17 -21.82
C CYS A 363 -1.19 5.56 -22.46
N CYS A 364 -0.85 6.62 -21.72
CA CYS A 364 -1.07 8.00 -22.13
C CYS A 364 0.25 8.75 -22.31
N GLY A 365 0.38 9.42 -23.44
CA GLY A 365 1.59 10.12 -23.83
C GLY A 365 2.25 9.49 -25.06
N TYR A 366 3.24 10.18 -25.59
CA TYR A 366 4.07 9.72 -26.69
C TYR A 366 5.50 9.61 -26.19
N HIS A 367 6.05 8.39 -26.13
CA HIS A 367 7.40 8.14 -25.64
C HIS A 367 8.13 7.20 -26.61
N VAL A 368 8.69 7.77 -27.67
CA VAL A 368 9.39 7.03 -28.72
C VAL A 368 10.83 7.51 -28.80
N ASN A 369 11.78 6.61 -28.59
CA ASN A 369 13.20 6.93 -28.48
C ASN A 369 13.44 8.02 -27.41
N TYR A 370 13.94 9.19 -27.81
CA TYR A 370 14.19 10.34 -26.94
C TYR A 370 13.13 11.45 -27.09
N ASP A 371 12.11 11.22 -27.93
CA ASP A 371 11.00 12.15 -28.13
C ASP A 371 9.89 11.83 -27.12
N HIS A 372 9.60 12.79 -26.25
CA HIS A 372 8.59 12.65 -25.20
C HIS A 372 7.57 13.78 -25.27
N VAL A 373 6.30 13.41 -25.45
CA VAL A 373 5.15 14.30 -25.32
C VAL A 373 4.28 13.78 -24.20
N TRP A 374 4.21 14.52 -23.10
CA TRP A 374 3.45 14.13 -21.91
C TRP A 374 1.96 14.00 -22.21
N CYS A 375 1.29 13.15 -21.44
CA CYS A 375 -0.15 12.89 -21.54
C CYS A 375 -0.95 14.20 -21.60
N GLY A 376 -1.81 14.34 -22.59
CA GLY A 376 -2.65 15.52 -22.80
C GLY A 376 -1.94 16.74 -23.39
N SER A 377 -0.62 16.67 -23.63
CA SER A 377 0.16 17.78 -24.19
C SER A 377 0.35 17.66 -25.70
N LYS A 378 0.69 18.77 -26.35
CA LYS A 378 1.09 18.83 -27.75
C LYS A 378 2.52 19.30 -27.88
N ALA A 379 3.28 18.72 -28.79
CA ALA A 379 4.62 19.18 -29.15
C ALA A 379 4.92 18.90 -30.62
N ILE A 380 5.93 19.57 -31.16
CA ILE A 380 6.44 19.27 -32.51
C ILE A 380 7.52 18.20 -32.38
N VAL A 381 7.30 17.04 -33.00
CA VAL A 381 8.27 15.94 -33.08
C VAL A 381 8.55 15.68 -34.56
N ASN A 382 9.83 15.75 -34.96
CA ASN A 382 10.27 15.57 -36.34
C ASN A 382 9.48 16.42 -37.37
N GLY A 383 9.16 17.66 -36.99
CA GLY A 383 8.45 18.62 -37.85
C GLY A 383 6.93 18.43 -37.93
N SER A 384 6.35 17.47 -37.21
CA SER A 384 4.89 17.24 -37.14
C SER A 384 4.34 17.48 -35.74
N GLU A 385 3.13 18.04 -35.63
CA GLU A 385 2.44 18.13 -34.33
C GLU A 385 2.05 16.73 -33.86
N VAL A 386 2.51 16.36 -32.66
CA VAL A 386 2.17 15.13 -31.97
C VAL A 386 1.41 15.47 -30.70
N TYR A 387 0.30 14.76 -30.49
CA TYR A 387 -0.49 14.83 -29.27
C TYR A 387 -0.20 13.60 -28.40
N GLY A 388 0.09 13.83 -27.11
CA GLY A 388 0.26 12.77 -26.11
C GLY A 388 -1.09 12.14 -25.75
N ALA A 389 -1.65 11.36 -26.67
CA ALA A 389 -2.97 10.75 -26.55
C ALA A 389 -3.00 9.60 -25.54
N SER A 390 -4.20 9.29 -25.03
CA SER A 390 -4.49 8.06 -24.30
C SER A 390 -4.50 6.85 -25.23
N CYS A 391 -4.14 5.68 -24.71
CA CYS A 391 -4.35 4.40 -25.37
C CYS A 391 -5.84 4.07 -25.47
N ALA A 392 -6.20 3.16 -26.39
CA ALA A 392 -7.59 2.81 -26.64
C ALA A 392 -8.29 2.11 -25.45
N ASN A 393 -7.53 1.31 -24.67
CA ASN A 393 -8.06 0.51 -23.56
C ASN A 393 -7.25 0.73 -22.26
N PRO A 394 -7.45 1.84 -21.53
CA PRO A 394 -6.71 2.12 -20.30
C PRO A 394 -6.86 1.04 -19.22
N SER A 395 -7.96 0.28 -19.23
CA SER A 395 -8.23 -0.80 -18.29
C SER A 395 -7.27 -1.99 -18.39
N GLN A 396 -6.50 -2.10 -19.47
CA GLN A 396 -5.50 -3.15 -19.65
C GLN A 396 -4.09 -2.71 -19.27
N TYR A 397 -3.87 -1.46 -18.84
CA TYR A 397 -2.54 -0.92 -18.57
C TYR A 397 -2.31 -0.74 -17.07
N VAL A 398 -1.11 -1.07 -16.60
CA VAL A 398 -0.72 -0.79 -15.20
C VAL A 398 -0.36 0.68 -15.05
N SER A 399 0.50 1.19 -15.94
CA SER A 399 0.93 2.58 -15.96
C SER A 399 0.04 3.45 -16.84
N TRP A 400 -0.40 4.58 -16.29
CA TRP A 400 -1.13 5.59 -17.04
C TRP A 400 -0.19 6.44 -17.88
N ASP A 401 0.73 7.18 -17.27
CA ASP A 401 1.57 8.21 -17.93
C ASP A 401 3.10 7.98 -17.78
N GLY A 402 3.49 6.80 -17.28
CA GLY A 402 4.88 6.44 -17.00
C GLY A 402 5.34 6.70 -15.56
N VAL A 403 4.55 7.42 -14.77
CA VAL A 403 4.78 7.66 -13.33
C VAL A 403 3.62 7.17 -12.49
N HIS A 404 2.40 7.48 -12.93
CA HIS A 404 1.17 7.16 -12.21
C HIS A 404 0.50 5.91 -12.75
N TYR A 405 -0.40 5.37 -11.94
CA TYR A 405 -1.11 4.13 -12.22
C TYR A 405 -2.48 4.41 -12.84
N SER A 406 -2.92 3.51 -13.72
CA SER A 406 -4.29 3.56 -14.25
C SER A 406 -5.31 3.34 -13.12
N GLN A 407 -6.55 3.71 -13.37
CA GLN A 407 -7.66 3.42 -12.48
C GLN A 407 -7.79 1.91 -12.24
N ALA A 408 -7.58 1.09 -13.27
CA ALA A 408 -7.68 -0.37 -13.16
C ALA A 408 -6.61 -0.94 -12.22
N ALA A 409 -5.37 -0.43 -12.31
CA ALA A 409 -4.30 -0.80 -11.38
C ALA A 409 -4.59 -0.29 -9.95
N ASN A 410 -5.05 0.95 -9.80
CA ASN A 410 -5.45 1.49 -8.49
C ASN A 410 -6.55 0.64 -7.82
N GLN A 411 -7.54 0.19 -8.59
CA GLN A 411 -8.58 -0.70 -8.11
C GLN A 411 -8.00 -2.05 -7.65
N TRP A 412 -7.08 -2.62 -8.43
CA TRP A 412 -6.41 -3.86 -8.09
C TRP A 412 -5.63 -3.72 -6.76
N PHE A 413 -4.87 -2.63 -6.59
CA PHE A 413 -4.16 -2.35 -5.34
C PHE A 413 -5.11 -2.24 -4.15
N ALA A 414 -6.20 -1.49 -4.30
CA ALA A 414 -7.22 -1.34 -3.27
C ALA A 414 -7.77 -2.72 -2.83
N ASN A 415 -8.14 -3.57 -3.78
CA ASN A 415 -8.67 -4.90 -3.48
C ASN A 415 -7.71 -5.79 -2.67
N HIS A 416 -6.39 -5.58 -2.80
CA HIS A 416 -5.36 -6.37 -2.12
C HIS A 416 -4.95 -5.80 -0.76
N ILE A 417 -5.07 -4.49 -0.54
CA ILE A 417 -4.68 -3.89 0.75
C ILE A 417 -5.85 -3.76 1.74
N LEU A 418 -7.09 -3.56 1.26
CA LEU A 418 -8.22 -3.22 2.14
C LEU A 418 -8.68 -4.40 3.02
N ASN A 419 -8.37 -5.63 2.62
CA ASN A 419 -8.66 -6.84 3.40
C ASN A 419 -7.68 -7.07 4.58
N GLY A 420 -6.58 -6.31 4.63
CA GLY A 420 -5.58 -6.39 5.69
C GLY A 420 -4.52 -7.49 5.53
N SER A 421 -4.51 -8.22 4.41
CA SER A 421 -3.49 -9.25 4.17
C SER A 421 -2.08 -8.68 4.02
N LEU A 422 -1.99 -7.43 3.55
CA LEU A 422 -0.76 -6.66 3.41
C LEU A 422 -0.67 -5.53 4.46
N SER A 423 -1.33 -5.69 5.60
CA SER A 423 -1.20 -4.74 6.70
C SER A 423 -0.49 -5.35 7.91
N ASP A 424 0.11 -4.48 8.70
CA ASP A 424 0.66 -4.77 10.00
C ASP A 424 -0.01 -3.80 11.00
N PRO A 425 -0.75 -4.30 12.01
CA PRO A 425 -1.21 -5.69 12.13
C PRO A 425 -2.13 -6.10 10.97
N PRO A 426 -2.32 -7.41 10.71
CA PRO A 426 -3.06 -7.92 9.56
C PRO A 426 -4.58 -7.80 9.77
N ILE A 427 -5.06 -6.56 9.82
CA ILE A 427 -6.47 -6.20 10.02
C ILE A 427 -7.01 -5.48 8.78
N PRO A 428 -8.24 -5.79 8.35
CA PRO A 428 -8.88 -5.06 7.27
C PRO A 428 -9.11 -3.60 7.65
N ILE A 429 -9.20 -2.72 6.65
CA ILE A 429 -9.40 -1.28 6.89
C ILE A 429 -10.68 -0.99 7.68
N ILE A 430 -11.72 -1.81 7.49
CA ILE A 430 -12.97 -1.71 8.24
C ILE A 430 -12.81 -2.02 9.73
N GLN A 431 -11.65 -2.50 10.17
CA GLN A 431 -11.30 -2.76 11.57
C GLN A 431 -10.13 -1.90 12.04
N ALA A 432 -9.65 -0.95 11.23
CA ALA A 432 -8.44 -0.16 11.50
C ALA A 432 -8.49 0.70 12.78
N CYS A 433 -9.67 0.99 13.32
CA CYS A 433 -9.84 1.71 14.60
C CYS A 433 -9.51 0.86 15.85
N GLN A 434 -9.12 -0.41 15.66
CA GLN A 434 -8.80 -1.32 16.75
C GLN A 434 -7.35 -1.17 17.17
N ARG A 435 -7.19 -0.79 18.44
CA ARG A 435 -5.89 -0.66 19.10
C ARG A 435 -5.26 -2.04 19.32
N HIS A 436 -3.95 -2.11 19.22
CA HIS A 436 -3.16 -3.34 19.24
C HIS A 436 -1.81 -3.11 19.91
#